data_AF-A0A436CQH4-F1
#
_entry.id   AF-A0A436CQH4-F1
#
_cell.length_a   1.000
_cell.length_b   1.000
_cell.length_c   1.000
_cell.angle_alpha   90.00
_cell.angle_beta   90.00
_cell.angle_gamma   90.00
#
_symmetry.space_group_name_H-M   'P 1'
#
loop_
_entity.id
_entity.type
_entity.pdbx_description
1 polymer ?
#
loop_
_entity_poly.entity_id
_entity_poly.type
_entity_poly.pdbx_seq_one_letter_code
_entity_poly.pdbx_strand_id
1 'polypeptide(L)'
;DVQRGAYAAAGGQPGHAAAWEDQAVNEATGDFYRDTRATLEGAWVRPRHDGYMTFQQAASERILSGMTSRHQARQVVADLNRLFRESSPVQVSGAAGGGA
;
A
#
# COMPACT_ATOMS: atom_id res chain seq x y z
N ASP A 1 17.96 15.61 -7.64
CA ASP A 1 19.07 15.66 -8.62
C ASP A 1 19.59 14.27 -8.97
N VAL A 2 20.01 13.46 -7.98
CA VAL A 2 20.55 12.11 -8.23
C VAL A 2 19.56 11.18 -8.95
N GLN A 3 18.31 11.09 -8.47
CA GLN A 3 17.35 10.13 -9.01
C GLN A 3 16.90 10.42 -10.45
N ARG A 4 16.82 11.70 -10.84
CA ARG A 4 16.54 12.08 -12.24
C ARG A 4 17.77 12.09 -13.14
N GLY A 5 18.96 11.95 -12.57
CA GLY A 5 20.25 12.00 -13.27
C GLY A 5 20.95 10.65 -13.25
N ALA A 6 22.10 10.57 -12.58
CA ALA A 6 22.99 9.41 -12.60
C ALA A 6 22.30 8.06 -12.28
N TYR A 7 21.31 8.06 -11.38
CA TYR A 7 20.61 6.82 -11.03
C TYR A 7 19.72 6.31 -12.17
N ALA A 8 18.88 7.17 -12.77
CA ALA A 8 18.06 6.80 -13.91
C ALA A 8 18.91 6.47 -15.15
N ALA A 9 19.98 7.24 -15.39
CA ALA A 9 20.91 7.00 -16.49
C ALA A 9 21.64 5.64 -16.36
N ALA A 10 21.83 5.14 -15.14
CA ALA A 10 22.38 3.81 -14.87
C ALA A 10 21.32 2.68 -14.93
N GLY A 11 20.09 2.97 -15.37
CA GLY A 11 18.98 2.00 -15.42
C GLY A 11 18.25 1.80 -14.09
N GLY A 12 18.52 2.65 -13.09
CA GLY A 12 17.77 2.67 -11.84
C GLY A 12 16.33 3.15 -12.04
N GLN A 13 15.42 2.74 -11.15
CA GLN A 13 14.01 3.13 -11.18
C GLN A 13 13.75 4.19 -10.09
N PRO A 14 13.60 5.48 -10.44
CA PRO A 14 13.40 6.52 -9.46
C PRO A 14 12.17 6.26 -8.58
N GLY A 15 12.34 6.35 -7.26
CA GLY A 15 11.26 6.23 -6.28
C GLY A 15 10.73 7.57 -5.78
N HIS A 16 11.42 8.66 -6.09
CA HIS A 16 11.08 10.01 -5.63
C HIS A 16 10.28 10.76 -6.69
N ALA A 17 9.13 11.30 -6.29
CA ALA A 17 8.18 12.03 -7.15
C ALA A 17 8.82 13.07 -8.07
N ALA A 18 9.74 13.88 -7.56
CA ALA A 18 10.43 14.92 -8.36
C ALA A 18 11.23 14.39 -9.58
N ALA A 19 11.54 13.09 -9.66
CA ALA A 19 12.16 12.48 -10.84
C ALA A 19 11.13 11.97 -11.85
N TRP A 20 9.88 11.79 -11.44
CA TRP A 20 8.79 11.30 -12.29
C TRP A 20 8.25 12.36 -13.24
N GLU A 21 8.57 13.64 -12.98
CA GLU A 21 8.23 14.78 -13.85
C GLU A 21 9.37 15.14 -14.82
N ASP A 22 10.54 14.49 -14.70
CA ASP A 22 11.68 14.78 -15.55
C ASP A 22 11.45 14.27 -16.97
N GLN A 23 11.68 15.13 -17.95
CA GLN A 23 11.45 14.83 -19.36
C GLN A 23 12.36 13.70 -19.86
N ALA A 24 13.66 13.74 -19.55
CA ALA A 24 14.62 12.74 -20.03
C ALA A 24 14.33 11.36 -19.42
N VAL A 25 13.90 11.34 -18.15
CA VAL A 25 13.46 10.10 -17.49
C VAL A 25 12.22 9.50 -18.18
N ASN A 26 11.23 10.32 -18.51
CA ASN A 26 10.01 9.83 -19.18
C ASN A 26 10.24 9.44 -20.64
N GLU A 27 11.07 10.17 -21.39
CA GLU A 27 11.45 9.79 -22.75
C GLU A 27 12.14 8.41 -22.77
N ALA A 28 13.04 8.14 -21.82
CA ALA A 28 13.73 6.86 -21.71
C ALA A 28 12.82 5.71 -21.23
N THR A 29 11.67 6.01 -20.62
CA THR A 29 10.75 5.02 -20.05
C THR A 29 9.39 4.97 -20.72
N GLY A 30 9.21 5.67 -21.85
CA GLY A 30 7.94 5.71 -22.58
C GLY A 30 6.80 6.28 -21.74
N ASP A 31 7.05 7.40 -21.07
CA ASP A 31 6.10 8.11 -20.21
C ASP A 31 5.58 7.32 -18.99
N PHE A 32 6.20 6.19 -18.63
CA PHE A 32 5.74 5.32 -17.53
C PHE A 32 5.43 6.09 -16.24
N TYR A 33 6.33 6.97 -15.80
CA TYR A 33 6.18 7.67 -14.53
C TYR A 33 5.05 8.71 -14.57
N ARG A 34 4.94 9.43 -15.69
CA ARG A 34 3.86 10.40 -15.92
C ARG A 34 2.51 9.72 -16.03
N ASP A 35 2.42 8.64 -16.80
CA ASP A 35 1.17 7.94 -17.07
C ASP A 35 0.65 7.14 -15.86
N THR A 36 1.56 6.70 -14.98
CA THR A 36 1.19 5.99 -13.73
C THR A 36 1.06 6.89 -12.51
N ARG A 37 1.39 8.18 -12.62
CA ARG A 37 1.43 9.12 -11.49
C ARG A 37 0.14 9.14 -10.69
N ALA A 38 -1.00 9.32 -11.37
CA ALA A 38 -2.31 9.42 -10.73
C ALA A 38 -2.67 8.13 -9.96
N THR A 39 -2.33 6.97 -10.52
CA THR A 39 -2.52 5.66 -9.86
C THR A 39 -1.65 5.53 -8.62
N LEU A 40 -0.39 5.95 -8.70
CA LEU A 40 0.55 5.88 -7.57
C LEU A 40 0.19 6.85 -6.44
N GLU A 41 -0.29 8.06 -6.78
CA GLU A 41 -0.77 9.04 -5.79
C GLU A 41 -2.07 8.60 -5.11
N GLY A 42 -2.95 7.89 -5.83
CA GLY A 42 -4.16 7.30 -5.28
C GLY A 42 -3.93 5.96 -4.56
N ALA A 43 -2.72 5.41 -4.60
CA ALA A 43 -2.43 4.13 -4.00
C ALA A 43 -2.37 4.23 -2.46
N TRP A 44 -2.84 3.19 -1.80
CA TRP A 44 -2.76 3.07 -0.35
C TRP A 44 -1.48 2.34 0.07
N VAL A 45 -0.76 2.89 1.04
CA VAL A 45 0.41 2.21 1.62
C VAL A 45 -0.03 1.13 2.60
N ARG A 46 0.39 -0.10 2.34
CA ARG A 46 0.14 -1.25 3.19
C ARG A 46 0.60 -1.00 4.65
N PRO A 47 -0.27 -1.20 5.65
CA PRO A 47 0.13 -1.19 7.07
C PRO A 47 1.27 -2.16 7.39
N ARG A 48 2.15 -1.74 8.30
CA ARG A 48 3.34 -2.49 8.75
C ARG A 48 3.22 -3.06 10.17
N HIS A 49 2.04 -3.02 10.78
CA HIS A 49 1.83 -3.58 12.12
C HIS A 49 1.82 -5.12 12.07
N ASP A 50 2.23 -5.72 13.19
CA ASP A 50 2.10 -7.15 13.41
C ASP A 50 0.61 -7.54 13.44
N GLY A 51 0.23 -8.52 12.62
CA GLY A 51 -1.16 -8.90 12.37
C GLY A 51 -1.68 -8.59 10.95
N TYR A 52 -1.06 -7.65 10.21
CA TYR A 52 -1.55 -7.28 8.89
C TYR A 52 -1.47 -8.42 7.86
N MET A 53 -0.41 -9.25 7.90
CA MET A 53 -0.27 -10.39 6.96
C MET A 53 -1.42 -11.39 7.13
N THR A 54 -1.77 -11.71 8.39
CA THR A 54 -2.88 -12.60 8.72
C THR A 54 -4.20 -12.04 8.20
N PHE A 55 -4.43 -10.74 8.38
CA PHE A 55 -5.58 -10.05 7.78
C PHE A 55 -5.60 -10.16 6.26
N GLN A 56 -4.48 -9.87 5.58
CA GLN A 56 -4.41 -9.90 4.12
C GLN A 56 -4.82 -11.27 3.56
N GLN A 57 -4.34 -12.35 4.18
CA GLN A 57 -4.69 -13.71 3.79
C GLN A 57 -6.20 -13.97 3.97
N ALA A 58 -6.73 -13.74 5.17
CA ALA A 58 -8.14 -13.98 5.48
C ALA A 58 -9.09 -13.10 4.64
N ALA A 59 -8.71 -11.84 4.40
CA ALA A 59 -9.44 -10.92 3.54
C ALA A 59 -9.49 -11.42 2.08
N SER A 60 -8.37 -11.91 1.55
CA SER A 60 -8.29 -12.44 0.19
C SER A 60 -9.19 -13.66 0.00
N GLU A 61 -9.16 -14.61 0.95
CA GLU A 61 -10.05 -15.77 0.95
C GLU A 61 -11.52 -15.37 1.03
N ARG A 62 -11.84 -14.38 1.87
CA ARG A 62 -13.21 -13.88 2.04
C ARG A 62 -13.75 -13.21 0.77
N ILE A 63 -12.92 -12.46 0.04
CA ILE A 63 -13.28 -11.87 -1.25
C ILE A 63 -13.54 -12.98 -2.28
N LEU A 64 -12.63 -13.94 -2.40
CA LEU A 64 -12.75 -15.04 -3.34
C LEU A 64 -14.03 -15.86 -3.10
N SER A 65 -14.31 -16.20 -1.85
CA SER A 65 -15.56 -16.87 -1.47
C SER A 65 -16.79 -16.01 -1.80
N GLY A 66 -16.73 -14.70 -1.49
CA GLY A 66 -17.82 -13.78 -1.78
C GLY A 66 -18.15 -13.69 -3.27
N MET A 67 -17.13 -13.67 -4.13
CA MET A 67 -17.30 -13.65 -5.58
C MET A 67 -17.84 -14.98 -6.12
N THR A 68 -17.22 -16.09 -5.71
CA THR A 68 -17.56 -17.44 -6.21
C THR A 68 -18.95 -17.88 -5.78
N SER A 69 -19.31 -17.63 -4.52
CA SER A 69 -20.61 -17.98 -3.94
C SER A 69 -21.66 -16.88 -4.12
N ARG A 70 -21.33 -15.79 -4.82
CA ARG A 70 -22.23 -14.65 -5.10
C ARG A 70 -22.86 -14.05 -3.83
N HIS A 71 -22.09 -13.91 -2.77
CA HIS A 71 -22.53 -13.22 -1.56
C HIS A 71 -22.80 -11.73 -1.84
N GLN A 72 -23.66 -11.10 -1.04
CA GLN A 72 -23.92 -9.67 -1.21
C GLN A 72 -22.66 -8.86 -0.86
N ALA A 73 -22.28 -7.92 -1.73
CA ALA A 73 -21.08 -7.10 -1.55
C ALA A 73 -21.03 -6.44 -0.17
N ARG A 74 -22.17 -5.95 0.34
CA ARG A 74 -22.28 -5.35 1.68
C ARG A 74 -21.83 -6.28 2.81
N GLN A 75 -22.11 -7.57 2.69
CA GLN A 75 -21.71 -8.57 3.68
C GLN A 75 -20.20 -8.82 3.61
N VAL A 76 -19.65 -8.93 2.38
CA VAL A 76 -18.20 -9.07 2.18
C VAL A 76 -17.45 -7.89 2.79
N VAL A 77 -17.89 -6.66 2.49
CA VAL A 77 -17.28 -5.44 3.02
C VAL A 77 -17.37 -5.37 4.56
N ALA A 78 -18.51 -5.76 5.15
CA ALA A 78 -18.65 -5.81 6.60
C ALA A 78 -17.66 -6.79 7.25
N ASP A 79 -17.47 -7.97 6.64
CA ASP A 79 -16.51 -8.96 7.12
C ASP A 79 -15.07 -8.48 7.00
N LEU A 80 -14.70 -7.84 5.88
CA LEU A 80 -13.37 -7.25 5.69
C LEU A 80 -13.06 -6.19 6.76
N ASN A 81 -14.03 -5.31 7.03
CA ASN A 81 -13.87 -4.28 8.05
C ASN A 81 -13.72 -4.88 9.46
N ARG A 82 -14.42 -5.99 9.74
CA ARG A 82 -14.27 -6.71 11.01
C ARG A 82 -12.88 -7.34 11.13
N LEU A 83 -12.45 -8.10 10.11
CA LEU A 83 -11.12 -8.73 10.06
C LEU A 83 -10.00 -7.70 10.22
N PHE A 84 -10.13 -6.52 9.63
CA PHE A 84 -9.12 -5.46 9.75
C PHE A 84 -9.04 -4.89 11.17
N ARG A 85 -10.17 -4.69 11.85
CA ARG A 85 -10.16 -4.23 13.25
C ARG A 85 -9.53 -5.26 14.19
N GLU A 86 -9.79 -6.54 13.94
CA GLU A 86 -9.22 -7.66 14.69
C GLU A 86 -7.70 -7.83 14.45
N SER A 87 -7.17 -7.29 13.35
CA SER A 87 -5.75 -7.42 13.00
C SER A 87 -4.85 -6.40 13.67
N SER A 88 -5.43 -5.35 14.26
CA SER A 88 -4.64 -4.33 14.94
C SER A 88 -4.13 -4.89 16.27
N PRO A 89 -2.86 -4.63 16.64
CA PRO A 89 -2.36 -5.03 17.95
C PRO A 89 -3.25 -4.42 19.03
N VAL A 90 -3.64 -5.23 20.01
CA VAL A 90 -4.34 -4.74 21.20
C VAL A 90 -3.48 -3.61 21.77
N GLN A 91 -4.06 -2.42 21.89
CA GLN A 91 -3.45 -1.35 22.68
C GLN A 91 -3.32 -1.90 24.10
N VAL A 92 -2.14 -2.39 24.48
CA VAL A 92 -1.84 -2.66 25.87
C VAL A 92 -1.83 -1.29 26.53
N SER A 93 -2.91 -0.96 27.25
CA SER A 93 -2.95 0.21 28.12
C SER A 93 -1.91 -0.01 29.23
N GLY A 94 -0.67 0.37 28.93
CA GLY A 94 0.42 0.39 29.88
C GLY A 94 0.13 1.43 30.94
N ALA A 95 -0.24 0.94 32.12
CA ALA A 95 -0.36 1.71 33.33
C ALA A 95 0.95 2.44 33.67
N ALA A 96 0.79 3.51 34.45
CA ALA A 96 1.80 4.41 35.00
C ALA A 96 3.14 3.76 35.36
N GLY A 97 4.22 4.45 34.98
CA GLY A 97 5.56 4.27 35.53
C GLY A 97 6.23 5.62 35.61
N GLY A 98 6.07 6.29 36.75
CA GLY A 98 6.84 7.48 37.08
C GLY A 98 8.27 7.13 37.47
N GLY A 99 9.16 8.13 37.42
CA GLY A 99 10.41 8.10 38.18
C GLY A 99 11.63 8.64 37.43
N ALA A 100 12.11 9.77 37.96
CA ALA A 100 13.41 10.45 37.79
C ALA A 100 13.65 11.21 36.48
#